data_AF-A0A6C0K1N9-F1
#
_entry.id   AF-A0A6C0K1N9-F1
#
_cell.length_a   1.000
_cell.length_b   1.000
_cell.length_c   1.000
_cell.angle_alpha   90.00
_cell.angle_beta   90.00
_cell.angle_gamma   90.00
#
_symmetry.space_group_name_H-M   'P 1'
#
loop_
_entity.id
_entity.type
_entity.pdbx_description
1 polymer ?
#
loop_
_entity_poly.entity_id
_entity_poly.type
_entity_poly.pdbx_seq_one_letter_code
_entity_poly.pdbx_strand_id
1 'polypeptide(L)'
;MVFFEGHKHKQMSDPPYTPAFVAVKFLDIGLTTTYFFVAGLLAARAYDSVYALFQSKTPTKWEEYPIGLFTLDILANFFFIAIVAYVLRNLVSAIPYPLDGVAGFQHRRLKELGGGAVLLFIIFIFQADLVKKIHIYADRVLGITSTAPEAEVDIELTEVAD
;
A
#
# COMPACT_ATOMS: atom_id res chain seq x y z
N MET A 1 -45.89 19.76 -15.72
CA MET A 1 -46.38 19.10 -14.49
C MET A 1 -45.90 17.66 -14.54
N VAL A 2 -44.73 17.37 -13.96
CA VAL A 2 -44.17 16.02 -13.85
C VAL A 2 -43.76 15.85 -12.40
N PHE A 3 -44.39 14.87 -11.75
CA PHE A 3 -44.22 14.49 -10.36
C PHE A 3 -42.76 14.07 -10.11
N PHE A 4 -42.04 14.77 -9.24
CA PHE A 4 -40.85 14.24 -8.58
C PHE A 4 -41.31 13.50 -7.32
N GLU A 5 -41.45 12.19 -7.46
CA GLU A 5 -41.69 11.28 -6.34
C GLU A 5 -40.40 11.16 -5.52
N GLY A 6 -40.48 11.60 -4.27
CA GLY A 6 -39.38 11.58 -3.33
C GLY A 6 -38.97 10.16 -2.97
N HIS A 7 -37.80 9.74 -3.46
CA HIS A 7 -37.05 8.66 -2.85
C HIS A 7 -36.55 9.12 -1.48
N LYS A 8 -37.36 8.85 -0.43
CA LYS A 8 -36.92 8.88 0.96
C LYS A 8 -35.76 7.91 1.11
N HIS A 9 -34.53 8.42 1.08
CA HIS A 9 -33.38 7.70 1.64
C HIS A 9 -33.73 7.41 3.09
N LYS A 10 -34.07 6.15 3.36
CA LYS A 10 -34.23 5.62 4.70
C LYS A 10 -32.88 5.79 5.39
N GLN A 11 -32.74 6.88 6.17
CA GLN A 11 -31.61 7.04 7.09
C GLN A 11 -31.68 5.87 8.06
N MET A 12 -30.88 4.85 7.78
CA MET A 12 -30.75 3.68 8.60
C MET A 12 -29.93 4.10 9.82
N SER A 13 -30.63 4.38 10.92
CA SER A 13 -30.08 4.77 12.22
C SER A 13 -28.89 3.87 12.56
N ASP A 14 -27.74 4.48 12.87
CA ASP A 14 -26.57 3.73 13.30
C ASP A 14 -26.94 2.88 14.53
N PRO A 15 -26.50 1.60 14.57
CA PRO A 15 -26.84 0.72 15.67
C PRO A 15 -26.32 1.31 16.99
N PRO A 16 -27.02 1.08 18.12
CA PRO A 16 -26.58 1.56 19.41
C PRO A 16 -25.16 1.05 19.71
N TYR A 17 -24.29 1.94 20.21
CA TYR A 17 -22.92 1.63 20.60
C TYR A 17 -22.91 0.65 21.77
N THR A 18 -23.01 -0.63 21.45
CA THR A 18 -22.86 -1.72 22.42
C THR A 18 -21.38 -2.10 22.52
N PRO A 19 -20.90 -2.55 23.69
CA PRO A 19 -19.53 -3.05 23.83
C PRO A 19 -19.20 -4.16 22.82
N ALA A 20 -20.19 -5.00 22.48
CA ALA A 20 -20.07 -6.02 21.45
C ALA A 20 -19.81 -5.44 20.06
N PHE A 21 -20.53 -4.38 19.65
CA PHE A 21 -20.29 -3.70 18.37
C PHE A 21 -18.88 -3.12 18.28
N VAL A 22 -18.39 -2.50 19.36
CA VAL A 22 -17.05 -1.91 19.40
C VAL A 22 -15.97 -3.00 19.32
N ALA A 23 -16.14 -4.12 20.03
CA ALA A 23 -15.21 -5.25 19.97
C ALA A 23 -15.12 -5.85 18.57
N VAL A 24 -16.26 -6.12 17.93
CA VAL A 24 -16.33 -6.65 16.56
C VAL A 24 -15.66 -5.70 15.57
N LYS A 25 -15.84 -4.38 15.73
CA LYS A 25 -15.19 -3.36 14.91
C LYS A 25 -13.68 -3.35 15.06
N PHE A 26 -13.14 -3.39 16.29
CA PHE A 26 -11.69 -3.41 16.49
C PHE A 26 -11.04 -4.69 15.93
N LEU A 27 -11.71 -5.83 16.07
CA LEU A 27 -11.25 -7.09 15.53
C LEU A 27 -11.20 -7.05 13.99
N ASP A 28 -12.22 -6.48 13.37
CA ASP A 28 -12.27 -6.29 11.92
C ASP A 28 -11.16 -5.35 11.40
N ILE A 29 -10.85 -4.27 12.12
CA ILE A 29 -9.73 -3.37 11.80
C ILE A 29 -8.39 -4.12 11.85
N GLY A 30 -8.16 -4.89 12.92
CA GLY A 30 -6.93 -5.67 13.08
C GLY A 30 -6.76 -6.72 11.99
N LEU A 31 -7.83 -7.43 11.65
CA LEU A 31 -7.85 -8.43 10.58
C LEU A 31 -7.59 -7.78 9.22
N THR A 32 -8.31 -6.70 8.90
CA THR A 32 -8.15 -5.95 7.65
C THR A 32 -6.75 -5.39 7.49
N THR A 33 -6.16 -4.85 8.57
CA THR A 33 -4.78 -4.35 8.57
C THR A 33 -3.78 -5.48 8.31
N THR A 34 -4.01 -6.65 8.91
CA THR A 34 -3.16 -7.83 8.69
C THR A 34 -3.21 -8.28 7.24
N TYR A 35 -4.40 -8.31 6.61
CA TYR A 35 -4.52 -8.63 5.18
C TYR A 35 -3.81 -7.62 4.30
N PHE A 36 -3.94 -6.32 4.58
CA PHE A 36 -3.22 -5.29 3.83
C PHE A 36 -1.70 -5.43 3.99
N PHE A 37 -1.21 -5.75 5.18
CA PHE A 37 0.20 -5.97 5.43
C PHE A 37 0.75 -7.15 4.62
N VAL A 38 0.11 -8.31 4.72
CA VAL A 38 0.53 -9.52 3.98
C VAL A 38 0.45 -9.29 2.47
N ALA A 39 -0.65 -8.70 1.99
CA ALA A 39 -0.83 -8.42 0.57
C ALA A 39 0.20 -7.40 0.04
N GLY A 40 0.50 -6.36 0.84
CA GLY A 40 1.52 -5.38 0.53
C GLY A 40 2.92 -5.99 0.45
N LEU A 41 3.27 -6.87 1.39
CA LEU A 41 4.55 -7.59 1.40
C LEU A 41 4.71 -8.49 0.17
N LEU A 42 3.67 -9.25 -0.18
CA LEU A 42 3.65 -10.08 -1.38
C LEU A 42 3.80 -9.24 -2.65
N ALA A 43 3.10 -8.11 -2.73
CA ALA A 43 3.18 -7.21 -3.86
C ALA A 43 4.55 -6.53 -3.99
N ALA A 44 5.18 -6.14 -2.88
CA ALA A 44 6.54 -5.62 -2.87
C ALA A 44 7.53 -6.68 -3.40
N ARG A 45 7.42 -7.92 -2.92
CA ARG A 45 8.30 -9.01 -3.39
C ARG A 45 8.07 -9.35 -4.87
N ALA A 46 6.82 -9.30 -5.33
CA ALA A 46 6.47 -9.46 -6.73
C ALA A 46 7.05 -8.30 -7.57
N TYR A 47 6.97 -7.07 -7.07
CA TYR A 47 7.54 -5.90 -7.71
C TYR A 47 9.04 -6.05 -7.92
N ASP A 48 9.79 -6.36 -6.85
CA ASP A 48 11.25 -6.52 -6.93
C ASP A 48 11.63 -7.62 -7.92
N SER A 49 10.87 -8.72 -7.94
CA SER A 49 11.12 -9.83 -8.87
C SER A 49 10.89 -9.42 -10.33
N VAL A 50 9.80 -8.70 -10.61
CA VAL A 50 9.51 -8.15 -11.95
C VAL A 50 10.59 -7.14 -12.33
N TYR A 51 10.98 -6.25 -11.41
CA TYR A 51 11.95 -5.20 -11.63
C TYR A 51 13.37 -5.76 -11.88
N ALA A 52 13.79 -6.77 -11.14
CA ALA A 52 15.05 -7.47 -11.33
C ALA A 52 15.14 -8.14 -12.72
N LEU A 53 14.04 -8.70 -13.23
CA LEU A 53 14.00 -9.26 -14.59
C LEU A 53 14.26 -8.18 -15.65
N PHE A 54 13.73 -6.97 -15.46
CA PHE A 54 13.98 -5.85 -16.37
C PHE A 54 15.42 -5.33 -16.27
N GLN A 55 15.98 -5.22 -15.06
CA GLN A 55 17.36 -4.72 -14.87
C GLN A 55 18.46 -5.72 -15.26
N SER A 56 18.21 -7.03 -15.18
CA SER A 56 19.20 -8.06 -15.54
C SER A 56 19.75 -7.96 -16.97
N LYS A 57 19.10 -7.18 -17.84
CA LYS A 57 19.51 -6.97 -19.24
C LYS A 57 20.32 -5.69 -19.48
N THR A 58 20.40 -4.77 -18.52
CA THR A 58 21.16 -3.52 -18.66
C THR A 58 21.66 -3.05 -17.30
N PRO A 59 22.98 -3.07 -17.02
CA PRO A 59 23.53 -2.53 -15.79
C PRO A 59 23.19 -1.03 -15.73
N THR A 60 22.26 -0.67 -14.85
CA THR A 60 21.69 0.67 -14.83
C THR A 60 22.64 1.60 -14.09
N LYS A 61 23.54 2.25 -14.84
CA LYS A 61 24.32 3.38 -14.31
C LYS A 61 23.41 4.59 -14.21
N TRP A 62 22.79 4.75 -13.05
CA TRP A 62 21.88 5.87 -12.77
C TRP A 62 22.53 7.24 -13.01
N GLU A 63 23.86 7.32 -12.95
CA GLU A 63 24.71 8.51 -13.18
C GLU A 63 24.71 9.04 -14.61
N GLU A 64 24.48 8.18 -15.61
CA GLU A 64 24.53 8.59 -17.02
C GLU A 64 23.15 9.00 -17.57
N TYR A 65 22.09 8.84 -16.77
CA TYR A 65 20.73 9.16 -17.20
C TYR A 65 20.48 10.68 -17.24
N PRO A 66 19.91 11.22 -18.33
CA PRO A 66 19.46 12.60 -18.35
C PRO A 66 18.32 12.77 -17.34
N ILE A 67 18.35 13.88 -16.60
CA ILE A 67 17.45 14.16 -15.47
C ILE A 67 15.98 13.94 -15.82
N GLY A 68 15.54 14.34 -17.03
CA GLY A 68 14.16 14.16 -17.47
C GLY A 68 13.71 12.70 -17.57
N LEU A 69 14.55 11.80 -18.09
CA LEU A 69 14.25 10.36 -18.15
C LEU A 69 14.26 9.74 -16.75
N PHE A 70 15.16 10.18 -15.88
CA PHE A 70 15.23 9.71 -14.50
C PHE A 70 13.99 10.16 -13.67
N THR A 71 13.51 11.39 -13.85
CA THR A 71 12.24 11.85 -13.27
C THR A 71 11.05 11.04 -13.79
N LEU A 72 11.01 10.75 -15.10
CA LEU A 72 9.93 9.94 -15.68
C LEU A 72 9.93 8.51 -15.13
N ASP A 73 11.11 7.92 -14.91
CA ASP A 73 11.22 6.60 -14.27
C ASP A 73 10.65 6.63 -12.83
N ILE A 74 11.00 7.63 -12.02
CA ILE A 74 10.45 7.79 -10.66
C ILE A 74 8.92 7.94 -10.73
N LEU A 75 8.40 8.80 -11.61
CA LEU A 75 6.95 8.98 -11.78
C LEU A 75 6.25 7.68 -12.23
N ALA A 76 6.88 6.91 -13.12
CA ALA A 76 6.36 5.61 -13.55
C ALA A 76 6.33 4.60 -12.39
N ASN A 77 7.33 4.61 -11.50
CA ASN A 77 7.34 3.80 -10.27
C ASN A 77 6.15 4.18 -9.37
N PHE A 78 5.94 5.48 -9.11
CA PHE A 78 4.78 5.98 -8.35
C PHE A 78 3.44 5.57 -8.97
N PHE A 79 3.32 5.67 -10.29
CA PHE A 79 2.12 5.27 -11.00
C PHE A 79 1.85 3.76 -10.87
N PHE A 80 2.89 2.94 -10.98
CA PHE A 80 2.78 1.50 -10.81
C PHE A 80 2.33 1.13 -9.38
N ILE A 81 2.90 1.76 -8.36
CA ILE A 81 2.51 1.58 -6.96
C ILE A 81 1.05 1.93 -6.75
N ALA A 82 0.58 3.04 -7.35
CA ALA A 82 -0.81 3.44 -7.25
C ALA A 82 -1.77 2.39 -7.85
N ILE A 83 -1.40 1.80 -8.99
CA ILE A 83 -2.18 0.71 -9.62
C ILE A 83 -2.20 -0.52 -8.70
N VAL A 84 -1.04 -0.95 -8.19
CA VAL A 84 -0.95 -2.10 -7.29
C VAL A 84 -1.78 -1.88 -6.04
N ALA A 85 -1.68 -0.71 -5.42
CA ALA A 85 -2.46 -0.35 -4.24
C ALA A 85 -3.97 -0.38 -4.53
N TYR A 86 -4.40 0.08 -5.71
CA TYR A 86 -5.79 0.00 -6.13
C TYR A 86 -6.28 -1.45 -6.26
N VAL A 87 -5.49 -2.32 -6.91
CA VAL A 87 -5.84 -3.74 -7.07
C VAL A 87 -5.93 -4.44 -5.72
N LEU A 88 -4.92 -4.25 -4.86
CA LEU A 88 -4.90 -4.85 -3.53
C LEU A 88 -6.06 -4.36 -2.66
N ARG A 89 -6.44 -3.08 -2.76
CA ARG A 89 -7.62 -2.55 -2.08
C ARG A 89 -8.90 -3.28 -2.50
N ASN A 90 -9.09 -3.49 -3.80
CA ASN A 90 -10.24 -4.24 -4.30
C ASN A 90 -10.21 -5.70 -3.86
N LEU A 91 -9.03 -6.32 -3.80
CA LEU A 91 -8.88 -7.71 -3.35
C LEU A 91 -9.22 -7.87 -1.86
N VAL A 92 -8.65 -7.03 -0.99
CA VAL A 92 -8.88 -7.10 0.46
C VAL A 92 -10.33 -6.76 0.82
N SER A 93 -10.93 -5.78 0.15
CA SER A 93 -12.34 -5.42 0.38
C SER A 93 -13.36 -6.44 -0.13
N ALA A 94 -12.94 -7.38 -0.97
CA ALA A 94 -13.77 -8.50 -1.40
C ALA A 94 -13.80 -9.65 -0.38
N ILE A 95 -12.89 -9.67 0.61
CA ILE A 95 -12.81 -10.72 1.62
C ILE A 95 -13.97 -10.53 2.61
N PRO A 96 -14.94 -11.46 2.71
CA PRO A 96 -16.03 -11.33 3.66
C PRO A 96 -15.51 -11.54 5.09
N TYR A 97 -15.96 -10.69 6.02
CA TYR A 97 -15.61 -10.78 7.42
C TYR A 97 -16.46 -11.86 8.13
N PRO A 98 -15.86 -12.80 8.88
CA PRO A 98 -16.60 -13.91 9.49
C PRO A 98 -17.61 -13.48 10.58
N LEU A 99 -17.45 -12.31 11.18
CA LEU A 99 -18.37 -11.76 12.19
C LEU A 99 -19.26 -10.64 11.60
N ASP A 100 -19.43 -10.61 10.29
CA ASP A 100 -20.34 -9.67 9.64
C ASP A 100 -21.79 -9.91 10.09
N GLY A 101 -22.52 -8.85 10.41
CA GLY A 101 -23.88 -8.90 10.96
C GLY A 101 -23.97 -9.02 12.49
N VAL A 102 -22.88 -9.32 13.21
CA VAL A 102 -22.89 -9.40 14.68
C VAL A 102 -23.15 -8.02 15.29
N ALA A 103 -24.12 -7.91 16.20
CA ALA A 103 -24.51 -6.65 16.83
C ALA A 103 -24.86 -5.50 15.85
N GLY A 104 -25.31 -5.83 14.63
CA GLY A 104 -25.60 -4.87 13.58
C GLY A 104 -24.34 -4.30 12.89
N PHE A 105 -23.17 -4.88 13.15
CA PHE A 105 -21.93 -4.55 12.46
C PHE A 105 -22.03 -4.94 10.98
N GLN A 106 -21.54 -4.06 10.11
CA GLN A 106 -21.46 -4.32 8.67
C GLN A 106 -20.04 -4.01 8.21
N HIS A 107 -19.30 -5.05 7.84
CA HIS A 107 -17.91 -4.97 7.36
C HIS A 107 -17.79 -3.95 6.23
N ARG A 108 -18.70 -4.01 5.27
CA ARG A 108 -18.74 -3.09 4.11
C ARG A 108 -18.89 -1.61 4.47
N ARG A 109 -19.36 -1.27 5.68
CA ARG A 109 -19.48 0.12 6.19
C ARG A 109 -18.22 0.60 6.92
N LEU A 110 -17.19 -0.23 7.05
CA LEU A 110 -15.94 0.15 7.69
C LEU A 110 -15.19 1.16 6.82
N LYS A 111 -15.04 2.39 7.34
CA LYS A 111 -14.33 3.48 6.64
C LYS A 111 -12.86 3.14 6.35
N GLU A 112 -12.28 2.22 7.12
CA GLU A 112 -10.90 1.73 7.00
C GLU A 112 -10.69 0.90 5.72
N LEU A 113 -11.72 0.20 5.21
CA LEU A 113 -11.70 -0.39 3.86
C LEU A 113 -11.58 0.68 2.76
N GLY A 114 -11.99 1.90 3.09
CA GLY A 114 -11.81 3.09 2.26
C GLY A 114 -10.40 3.67 2.31
N GLY A 115 -9.63 3.35 3.36
CA GLY A 115 -8.34 3.95 3.69
C GLY A 115 -7.18 3.34 2.91
N GLY A 116 -7.10 3.61 1.60
CA GLY A 116 -5.95 3.22 0.78
C GLY A 116 -4.60 3.79 1.25
N ALA A 117 -4.61 4.77 2.16
CA ALA A 117 -3.42 5.42 2.70
C ALA A 117 -2.52 4.46 3.51
N VAL A 118 -3.08 3.56 4.32
CA VAL A 118 -2.29 2.61 5.13
C VAL A 118 -1.56 1.63 4.22
N LEU A 119 -2.27 1.12 3.20
CA LEU A 119 -1.69 0.24 2.19
C LEU A 119 -0.58 0.92 1.39
N LEU A 120 -0.80 2.17 0.95
CA LEU A 120 0.21 2.96 0.26
C LEU A 120 1.45 3.18 1.13
N PHE A 121 1.26 3.46 2.42
CA PHE A 121 2.36 3.67 3.36
C PHE A 121 3.22 2.41 3.53
N ILE A 122 2.59 1.25 3.66
CA ILE A 122 3.28 -0.05 3.74
C ILE A 122 4.09 -0.28 2.45
N ILE A 123 3.46 -0.18 1.28
CA ILE A 123 4.14 -0.41 0.00
C ILE A 123 5.33 0.56 -0.18
N PHE A 124 5.17 1.81 0.23
CA PHE A 124 6.22 2.82 0.12
C PHE A 124 7.43 2.53 1.04
N ILE A 125 7.19 2.08 2.27
CA ILE A 125 8.27 1.72 3.20
C ILE A 125 9.08 0.52 2.69
N PHE A 126 8.42 -0.46 2.07
CA PHE A 126 9.06 -1.70 1.65
C PHE A 126 9.77 -1.61 0.29
N GLN A 127 9.73 -0.48 -0.41
CA GLN A 127 10.42 -0.29 -1.69
C GLN A 127 11.79 0.38 -1.53
N ALA A 128 12.80 -0.42 -1.19
CA ALA A 128 14.18 0.06 -1.02
C ALA A 128 14.74 0.76 -2.27
N ASP A 129 14.44 0.23 -3.47
CA ASP A 129 14.91 0.79 -4.74
C ASP A 129 14.35 2.19 -5.03
N LEU A 130 13.07 2.42 -4.70
CA LEU A 130 12.45 3.72 -4.91
C LEU A 130 13.05 4.77 -3.97
N VAL A 131 13.26 4.40 -2.69
CA VAL A 131 13.91 5.27 -1.71
C VAL A 131 15.30 5.66 -2.18
N LYS A 132 16.08 4.70 -2.69
CA LYS A 132 17.42 4.95 -3.24
C LYS A 132 17.40 5.91 -4.43
N LYS A 133 16.46 5.74 -5.37
CA LYS A 133 16.31 6.66 -6.52
C LYS A 133 15.93 8.07 -6.10
N ILE A 134 15.01 8.21 -5.15
CA ILE A 134 14.59 9.52 -4.62
C ILE A 134 15.77 10.22 -3.97
N HIS A 135 16.60 9.49 -3.23
CA HIS A 135 17.81 10.03 -2.62
C HIS A 135 18.79 10.57 -3.67
N ILE A 136 19.13 9.75 -4.67
CA ILE A 136 19.99 10.16 -5.79
C ILE A 136 19.40 11.36 -6.54
N TYR A 137 18.06 11.43 -6.68
CA TYR A 137 17.39 12.57 -7.30
C TYR A 137 17.52 13.84 -6.47
N ALA A 138 17.30 13.74 -5.15
CA ALA A 138 17.40 14.86 -4.23
C ALA A 138 18.83 15.43 -4.19
N ASP A 139 19.85 14.57 -4.15
CA ASP A 139 21.24 14.99 -4.20
C ASP A 139 21.56 15.77 -5.50
N ARG A 140 21.09 15.26 -6.64
CA ARG A 140 21.37 15.86 -7.97
C ARG A 140 20.63 17.15 -8.26
N VAL A 141 19.37 17.25 -7.81
CA VAL A 141 18.48 18.38 -8.18
C VAL A 141 18.44 19.43 -7.08
N LEU A 142 18.46 19.02 -5.82
CA LEU A 142 18.29 19.91 -4.68
C LEU A 142 19.61 20.21 -3.96
N GLY A 143 20.70 19.48 -4.25
CA GLY A 143 22.01 19.69 -3.62
C GLY A 143 21.99 19.48 -2.11
N ILE A 144 20.97 18.78 -1.60
CA ILE A 144 20.87 18.41 -0.20
C ILE A 144 21.80 17.23 -0.03
N THR A 145 23.03 17.44 0.44
CA THR A 145 23.92 16.35 0.84
C THR A 145 23.32 15.66 2.06
N SER A 146 22.36 14.77 1.82
CA SER A 146 21.78 13.96 2.89
C SER A 146 22.80 12.87 3.17
N THR A 147 23.49 12.97 4.30
CA THR A 147 24.25 11.86 4.88
C THR A 147 23.27 10.73 5.16
N ALA A 148 23.06 9.85 4.19
CA ALA A 148 22.37 8.59 4.46
C ALA A 148 23.19 7.80 5.49
N PRO A 149 22.57 7.25 6.54
CA PRO A 149 23.19 6.17 7.26
C PRO A 149 23.28 5.00 6.28
N GLU A 150 24.50 4.59 5.96
CA GLU A 150 24.82 3.25 5.49
C GLU A 150 24.29 2.25 6.52
N ALA A 151 23.01 1.90 6.42
CA ALA A 151 22.52 0.65 6.97
C ALA A 151 22.58 -0.34 5.81
N GLU A 152 23.79 -0.83 5.55
CA GLU A 152 23.98 -2.21 5.10
C GLU A 152 23.18 -3.09 6.08
N VAL A 153 21.94 -3.42 5.72
CA VAL A 153 21.35 -4.67 6.19
C VAL A 153 21.81 -5.70 5.18
N ASP A 154 23.10 -6.03 5.27
CA ASP A 154 23.59 -7.32 4.89
C ASP A 154 22.82 -8.33 5.73
N ILE A 155 21.75 -8.88 5.15
CA ILE A 155 21.31 -10.20 5.56
C ILE A 155 22.36 -11.14 4.97
N GLU A 156 23.49 -11.23 5.67
CA GLU A 156 24.33 -12.43 5.68
C GLU A 156 23.36 -13.57 6.02
N LEU A 157 22.87 -14.24 4.98
CA LEU A 157 22.39 -15.60 5.09
C LEU A 157 23.60 -16.43 5.50
N THR A 158 23.89 -16.43 6.79
CA THR A 158 24.79 -17.39 7.40
C THR A 158 24.17 -18.74 7.13
N GLU A 159 24.74 -19.38 6.13
CA GLU A 159 24.97 -20.81 6.01
C GLU A 159 24.81 -21.51 7.36
N VAL A 160 23.60 -22.01 7.64
CA VAL A 160 23.41 -23.09 8.60
C VAL A 160 23.52 -24.39 7.80
N ALA A 161 24.76 -24.69 7.43
CA ALA A 161 25.21 -26.05 7.20
C ALA A 161 25.93 -26.47 8.48
N ASP A 162 25.23 -27.25 9.31
CA ASP A 162 25.74 -28.43 10.03
C ASP A 162 24.60 -29.06 10.85
#